data_AF-A0A420DEK5-F1
#
_entry.id   AF-A0A420DEK5-F1
#
_cell.length_a   1.000
_cell.length_b   1.000
_cell.length_c   1.000
_cell.angle_alpha   90.00
_cell.angle_beta   90.00
_cell.angle_gamma   90.00
#
_symmetry.space_group_name_H-M   'P 1'
#
loop_
_entity.id
_entity.type
_entity.pdbx_description
1 polymer ?
#
loop_
_entity_poly.entity_id
_entity_poly.type
_entity_poly.pdbx_seq_one_letter_code
_entity_poly.pdbx_strand_id
1 'polypeptide(L)'
;MSIIRPRLNDFFNIPITQEEVDFAIPFIDEDIPLYVDPFLMWKSPSLQDTSLHLLITNSFNHIGHLFNKGKEKEAIELLIRTSECDEVGLGNSKTKKGKRIGEKLSAKILNQFNSIPQIQKNGFVHFEELQLLVENFSKDRVSDISCNFIQSFLVDFTIEQCEKYGIPIEKVTLNNIYNPKKLEFGKEETHLPINPITKEPILFTPKRWLKHIPWINPDDYFKNYYVNNIHNKGDEFPDRIKLLNFNRHNYDIVKAYTAIKEKQSEDCKNDPLFNQIPITSAKRKISTITKLPTGKTDNADRKFEDNTCQLLASLLYPHLDFAQEQSRTDSGVLIRDLIFYNNTSTDFLKEIYNDYDSKQIVFELKNVAEVSREHIFQLNRYLNDQFGRFGIIITRKPPPKKVFKNTIDLWSGQRRCILILDDSDLKLMTQVFISKQRNPIEVIKKKYIEFIRACPS
;
A
#
# COMPACT_ATOMS: atom_id res chain seq x y z
N MET A 1 4.16 5.37 -23.01
CA MET A 1 3.86 5.82 -21.64
C MET A 1 4.53 4.83 -20.70
N SER A 2 5.58 5.20 -19.97
CA SER A 2 6.12 4.31 -18.92
C SER A 2 6.34 5.06 -17.60
N ILE A 3 5.29 5.75 -17.12
CA ILE A 3 5.23 6.18 -15.71
C ILE A 3 5.66 4.98 -14.85
N ILE A 4 6.59 5.17 -13.92
CA ILE A 4 7.08 4.09 -13.08
C ILE A 4 6.03 3.83 -11.99
N ARG A 5 5.57 2.59 -11.86
CA ARG A 5 4.48 2.13 -10.96
C ARG A 5 3.19 2.95 -11.07
N PRO A 6 2.67 3.14 -12.29
CA PRO A 6 1.58 4.08 -12.52
C PRO A 6 0.39 3.78 -11.61
N ARG A 7 -0.11 4.80 -10.91
CA ARG A 7 -1.42 4.73 -10.28
C ARG A 7 -2.50 5.11 -11.28
N LEU A 8 -3.73 4.70 -10.99
CA LEU A 8 -4.87 4.99 -11.85
C LEU A 8 -5.04 6.49 -12.14
N ASN A 9 -4.92 7.33 -11.11
CA ASN A 9 -5.08 8.77 -11.25
C ASN A 9 -3.93 9.41 -12.06
N ASP A 10 -2.71 8.85 -11.98
CA ASP A 10 -1.56 9.35 -12.76
C ASP A 10 -1.79 9.14 -14.27
N PHE A 11 -2.46 8.04 -14.65
CA PHE A 11 -2.81 7.76 -16.05
C PHE A 11 -3.83 8.77 -16.61
N PHE A 12 -4.82 9.15 -15.80
CA PHE A 12 -5.85 10.11 -16.19
C PHE A 12 -5.48 11.57 -15.94
N ASN A 13 -4.26 11.85 -15.48
CA ASN A 13 -3.79 13.19 -15.10
C ASN A 13 -4.68 13.86 -14.03
N ILE A 14 -5.12 13.07 -13.05
CA ILE A 14 -5.96 13.53 -11.94
C ILE A 14 -5.04 13.73 -10.73
N PRO A 15 -4.74 14.97 -10.34
CA PRO A 15 -3.75 15.26 -9.31
C PRO A 15 -4.39 15.18 -7.91
N ILE A 16 -4.79 13.97 -7.51
CA ILE A 16 -5.30 13.66 -6.17
C ILE A 16 -4.24 12.93 -5.34
N THR A 17 -4.21 13.20 -4.05
CA THR A 17 -3.34 12.52 -3.08
C THR A 17 -4.03 11.31 -2.46
N GLN A 18 -3.22 10.40 -1.90
CA GLN A 18 -3.75 9.29 -1.11
C GLN A 18 -4.47 9.74 0.19
N GLU A 19 -4.20 10.95 0.69
CA GLU A 19 -4.84 11.51 1.88
C GLU A 19 -6.23 12.09 1.60
N GLU A 20 -6.40 12.73 0.44
CA GLU A 20 -7.62 13.44 0.03
C GLU A 20 -8.80 12.53 -0.31
N VAL A 21 -8.54 11.25 -0.59
CA VAL A 21 -9.54 10.28 -1.04
C VAL A 21 -9.84 9.23 0.01
N ASP A 22 -11.07 8.71 0.05
CA ASP A 22 -11.46 7.72 1.06
C ASP A 22 -11.11 6.27 0.67
N PHE A 23 -10.47 6.07 -0.48
CA PHE A 23 -10.08 4.77 -1.04
C PHE A 23 -8.58 4.63 -1.27
N ALA A 24 -8.07 3.40 -1.30
CA ALA A 24 -6.69 3.15 -1.72
C ALA A 24 -6.57 3.37 -3.24
N ILE A 25 -5.74 4.32 -3.67
CA ILE A 25 -5.52 4.61 -5.08
C ILE A 25 -4.79 3.41 -5.70
N PRO A 26 -5.40 2.69 -6.67
CA PRO A 26 -4.85 1.46 -7.17
C PRO A 26 -3.64 1.68 -8.07
N PHE A 27 -2.61 0.84 -7.90
CA PHE A 27 -1.58 0.64 -8.92
C PHE A 27 -2.14 -0.09 -10.13
N ILE A 28 -1.60 0.19 -11.31
CA ILE A 28 -2.04 -0.42 -12.58
C ILE A 28 -1.39 -1.79 -12.82
N ASP A 29 -0.19 -2.02 -12.31
CA ASP A 29 0.65 -3.19 -12.62
C ASP A 29 0.77 -4.20 -11.48
N GLU A 30 0.69 -3.75 -10.22
CA GLU A 30 0.82 -4.61 -9.04
C GLU A 30 -0.30 -4.40 -8.01
N ASP A 31 -0.31 -5.26 -6.99
CA ASP A 31 -1.18 -5.11 -5.83
C ASP A 31 -0.63 -4.11 -4.82
N ILE A 32 -1.54 -3.53 -4.03
CA ILE A 32 -1.19 -2.80 -2.82
C ILE A 32 -1.05 -3.82 -1.67
N PRO A 33 0.06 -3.85 -0.91
CA PRO A 33 0.33 -4.81 0.18
C PRO A 33 -0.46 -4.48 1.47
N LEU A 34 -1.77 -4.36 1.29
CA LEU A 34 -2.81 -4.17 2.28
C LEU A 34 -3.92 -5.16 2.03
N TYR A 35 -4.75 -5.35 3.05
CA TYR A 35 -5.82 -6.33 3.08
C TYR A 35 -7.04 -5.72 3.72
N VAL A 36 -8.22 -6.07 3.23
CA VAL A 36 -9.47 -5.81 3.94
C VAL A 36 -9.50 -6.65 5.20
N ASP A 37 -9.66 -5.99 6.34
CA ASP A 37 -9.89 -6.63 7.63
C ASP A 37 -11.39 -6.51 8.03
N PRO A 38 -12.17 -7.60 7.99
CA PRO A 38 -13.57 -7.62 8.43
C PRO A 38 -13.77 -7.08 9.83
N PHE A 39 -12.78 -7.26 10.72
CA PHE A 39 -12.87 -6.77 12.08
C PHE A 39 -13.03 -5.24 12.13
N LEU A 40 -12.39 -4.50 11.21
CA LEU A 40 -12.55 -3.05 11.12
C LEU A 40 -13.98 -2.64 10.75
N MET A 41 -14.69 -3.45 9.97
CA MET A 41 -16.11 -3.26 9.67
C MET A 41 -16.98 -3.61 10.89
N TRP A 42 -16.67 -4.71 11.58
CA TRP A 42 -17.40 -5.17 12.77
C TRP A 42 -17.43 -4.11 13.88
N LYS A 43 -16.27 -3.52 14.21
CA LYS A 43 -16.17 -2.51 15.27
C LYS A 43 -16.54 -1.10 14.82
N SER A 44 -16.86 -0.90 13.53
CA SER A 44 -17.13 0.44 12.99
C SER A 44 -18.40 1.00 13.65
N PRO A 45 -18.44 2.30 14.00
CA PRO A 45 -19.69 2.92 14.44
C PRO A 45 -20.71 3.09 13.30
N SER A 46 -20.30 2.86 12.04
CA SER A 46 -21.17 2.98 10.88
C SER A 46 -22.09 1.76 10.74
N LEU A 47 -23.40 2.00 10.72
CA LEU A 47 -24.39 0.96 10.45
C LEU A 47 -24.16 0.29 9.08
N GLN A 48 -23.65 1.03 8.09
CA GLN A 48 -23.32 0.45 6.80
C GLN A 48 -22.18 -0.57 6.92
N ASP A 49 -21.08 -0.20 7.57
CA ASP A 49 -19.93 -1.08 7.74
C ASP A 49 -20.29 -2.33 8.55
N THR A 50 -21.01 -2.17 9.67
CA THR A 50 -21.49 -3.32 10.46
C THR A 50 -22.44 -4.22 9.66
N SER A 51 -23.26 -3.66 8.77
CA SER A 51 -24.14 -4.44 7.89
C SER A 51 -23.35 -5.22 6.84
N LEU A 52 -22.27 -4.64 6.31
CA LEU A 52 -21.36 -5.30 5.38
C LEU A 52 -20.59 -6.44 6.06
N HIS A 53 -20.13 -6.25 7.29
CA HIS A 53 -19.56 -7.32 8.10
C HIS A 53 -20.55 -8.48 8.25
N LEU A 54 -21.80 -8.19 8.65
CA LEU A 54 -22.84 -9.21 8.79
C LEU A 54 -23.12 -9.93 7.47
N LEU A 55 -23.09 -9.21 6.34
CA LEU A 55 -23.22 -9.80 5.02
C LEU A 55 -22.11 -10.82 4.76
N ILE A 56 -20.85 -10.46 5.00
CA ILE A 56 -19.70 -11.36 4.83
C ILE A 56 -19.88 -12.61 5.68
N THR A 57 -20.15 -12.44 6.98
CA THR A 57 -20.22 -13.57 7.92
C THR A 57 -21.41 -14.48 7.63
N ASN A 58 -22.59 -13.92 7.34
CA ASN A 58 -23.78 -14.70 7.05
C ASN A 58 -23.64 -15.45 5.72
N SER A 59 -23.04 -14.83 4.72
CA SER A 59 -22.77 -15.48 3.43
C SER A 59 -21.80 -16.63 3.59
N PHE A 60 -20.71 -16.43 4.35
CA PHE A 60 -19.75 -17.49 4.63
C PHE A 60 -20.38 -18.65 5.45
N ASN A 61 -21.16 -18.32 6.47
CA ASN A 61 -21.88 -19.30 7.29
C ASN A 61 -22.94 -20.07 6.49
N HIS A 62 -23.55 -19.45 5.48
CA HIS A 62 -24.45 -20.14 4.56
C HIS A 62 -23.71 -21.25 3.78
N ILE A 63 -22.48 -20.99 3.31
CA ILE A 63 -21.67 -22.03 2.66
C ILE A 63 -21.42 -23.21 3.59
N GLY A 64 -21.04 -22.92 4.85
CA GLY A 64 -20.89 -23.95 5.88
C GLY A 64 -22.18 -24.73 6.16
N HIS A 65 -23.32 -24.05 6.17
CA HIS A 65 -24.64 -24.68 6.31
C HIS A 65 -24.95 -25.64 5.16
N LEU A 66 -24.68 -25.26 3.91
CA LEU A 66 -24.84 -26.13 2.74
C LEU A 66 -24.00 -27.40 2.88
N PHE A 67 -22.75 -27.25 3.30
CA PHE A 67 -21.83 -28.37 3.53
C PHE A 67 -22.39 -29.34 4.58
N ASN A 68 -22.85 -28.83 5.74
CA ASN A 68 -23.44 -29.64 6.81
C ASN A 68 -24.76 -30.32 6.41
N LYS A 69 -25.46 -29.82 5.38
CA LYS A 69 -26.68 -30.43 4.83
C LYS A 69 -26.39 -31.48 3.74
N GLY A 70 -25.13 -31.84 3.52
CA GLY A 70 -24.73 -32.83 2.51
C GLY A 70 -24.64 -32.26 1.09
N LYS A 71 -24.77 -30.94 0.92
CA LYS A 71 -24.60 -30.25 -0.37
C LYS A 71 -23.14 -29.85 -0.58
N GLU A 72 -22.23 -30.79 -0.36
CA GLU A 72 -20.80 -30.49 -0.29
C GLU A 72 -20.22 -29.93 -1.59
N LYS A 73 -20.63 -30.48 -2.75
CA LYS A 73 -20.16 -30.01 -4.05
C LYS A 73 -20.53 -28.55 -4.31
N GLU A 74 -21.79 -28.19 -4.01
CA GLU A 74 -22.31 -26.82 -4.14
C GLU A 74 -21.54 -25.86 -3.23
N ALA A 75 -21.33 -26.25 -1.97
CA ALA A 75 -20.59 -25.46 -1.00
C ALA A 75 -19.11 -25.26 -1.40
N ILE A 76 -18.45 -26.31 -1.89
CA ILE A 76 -17.07 -26.24 -2.38
C ILE A 76 -16.98 -25.32 -3.60
N GLU A 77 -17.85 -25.48 -4.59
CA GLU A 77 -17.86 -24.63 -5.78
C GLU A 77 -18.06 -23.15 -5.41
N LEU A 78 -19.00 -22.88 -4.49
CA LEU A 78 -19.28 -21.54 -4.02
C LEU A 78 -18.05 -20.93 -3.34
N LEU A 79 -17.40 -21.65 -2.43
CA LEU A 79 -16.19 -21.17 -1.74
C LEU A 79 -15.00 -20.96 -2.69
N ILE A 80 -14.83 -21.81 -3.71
CA ILE A 80 -13.78 -21.61 -4.72
C ILE A 80 -14.02 -20.29 -5.46
N ARG A 81 -15.27 -20.01 -5.85
CA ARG A 81 -15.63 -18.76 -6.55
C ARG A 81 -15.44 -17.52 -5.68
N THR A 82 -15.64 -17.59 -4.37
CA THR A 82 -15.46 -16.44 -3.45
C THR A 82 -14.00 -16.15 -3.13
N SER A 83 -13.07 -17.06 -3.47
CA SER A 83 -11.73 -17.06 -2.88
C SER A 83 -10.70 -16.13 -3.51
N GLU A 84 -11.09 -15.34 -4.51
CA GLU A 84 -10.20 -14.45 -5.27
C GLU A 84 -10.98 -13.26 -5.85
N CYS A 85 -10.52 -12.02 -5.62
CA CYS A 85 -11.13 -10.79 -6.15
C CYS A 85 -10.06 -9.94 -6.84
N ASP A 86 -9.73 -10.25 -8.10
CA ASP A 86 -8.68 -9.54 -8.84
C ASP A 86 -8.97 -8.03 -8.99
N GLU A 87 -10.25 -7.65 -9.05
CA GLU A 87 -10.67 -6.27 -9.34
C GLU A 87 -10.23 -5.27 -8.28
N VAL A 88 -10.02 -5.69 -7.02
CA VAL A 88 -9.59 -4.78 -5.94
C VAL A 88 -8.07 -4.52 -5.94
N GLY A 89 -7.26 -5.44 -6.45
CA GLY A 89 -5.80 -5.30 -6.53
C GLY A 89 -5.10 -5.11 -5.18
N LEU A 90 -5.45 -5.94 -4.20
CA LEU A 90 -4.88 -5.97 -2.86
C LEU A 90 -4.10 -7.28 -2.65
N GLY A 91 -2.94 -7.20 -1.98
CA GLY A 91 -2.07 -8.36 -1.78
C GLY A 91 -0.62 -8.11 -2.22
N ASN A 92 0.07 -9.17 -2.64
CA ASN A 92 1.48 -9.11 -3.04
C ASN A 92 1.71 -9.53 -4.50
N SER A 93 0.66 -9.60 -5.33
CA SER A 93 0.82 -9.99 -6.73
C SER A 93 1.53 -8.90 -7.52
N LYS A 94 2.51 -9.33 -8.34
CA LYS A 94 3.19 -8.44 -9.30
C LYS A 94 2.39 -8.21 -10.58
N THR A 95 1.23 -8.86 -10.72
CA THR A 95 0.41 -8.83 -11.94
C THR A 95 -1.06 -8.62 -11.65
N LYS A 96 -1.43 -8.24 -10.41
CA LYS A 96 -2.82 -8.12 -9.93
C LYS A 96 -3.69 -9.36 -10.12
N LYS A 97 -3.05 -10.52 -10.28
CA LYS A 97 -3.72 -11.81 -10.43
C LYS A 97 -3.36 -12.69 -9.26
N GLY A 98 -4.38 -13.13 -8.53
CA GLY A 98 -4.21 -14.19 -7.55
C GLY A 98 -4.60 -15.55 -8.10
N LYS A 99 -4.75 -16.51 -7.20
CA LYS A 99 -5.10 -17.89 -7.53
C LYS A 99 -6.21 -18.30 -6.62
N ARG A 100 -7.36 -18.72 -7.15
CA ARG A 100 -8.42 -19.31 -6.34
C ARG A 100 -7.92 -20.52 -5.53
N ILE A 101 -8.57 -20.77 -4.40
CA ILE A 101 -8.31 -21.99 -3.63
C ILE A 101 -8.81 -23.21 -4.40
N GLY A 102 -8.15 -24.36 -4.20
CA GLY A 102 -8.58 -25.62 -4.80
C GLY A 102 -9.62 -26.37 -3.95
N GLU A 103 -10.21 -27.42 -4.52
CA GLU A 103 -11.20 -28.27 -3.84
C GLU A 103 -10.70 -28.83 -2.51
N LYS A 104 -9.43 -29.28 -2.46
CA LYS A 104 -8.83 -29.85 -1.23
C LYS A 104 -8.80 -28.86 -0.08
N LEU A 105 -8.41 -27.60 -0.35
CA LEU A 105 -8.38 -26.56 0.68
C LEU A 105 -9.81 -26.13 1.05
N SER A 106 -10.69 -26.02 0.07
CA SER A 106 -12.12 -25.72 0.29
C SER A 106 -12.77 -26.74 1.23
N ALA A 107 -12.57 -28.03 0.97
CA ALA A 107 -13.06 -29.10 1.84
C ALA A 107 -12.46 -29.02 3.26
N LYS A 108 -11.16 -28.72 3.40
CA LYS A 108 -10.53 -28.51 4.73
C LYS A 108 -11.15 -27.35 5.50
N ILE A 109 -11.46 -26.25 4.82
CA ILE A 109 -12.11 -25.07 5.41
C ILE A 109 -13.54 -25.44 5.85
N LEU A 110 -14.33 -26.01 4.94
CA LEU A 110 -15.73 -26.33 5.22
C LEU A 110 -15.87 -27.44 6.26
N ASN A 111 -14.92 -28.37 6.35
CA ASN A 111 -14.92 -29.40 7.38
C ASN A 111 -14.82 -28.83 8.81
N GLN A 112 -14.36 -27.57 8.99
CA GLN A 112 -14.40 -26.94 10.31
C GLN A 112 -15.84 -26.81 10.86
N PHE A 113 -16.83 -26.64 9.97
CA PHE A 113 -18.25 -26.62 10.33
C PHE A 113 -18.79 -27.98 10.79
N ASN A 114 -18.07 -29.08 10.54
CA ASN A 114 -18.39 -30.41 11.04
C ASN A 114 -17.56 -30.77 12.26
N SER A 115 -16.26 -30.44 12.26
CA SER A 115 -15.33 -30.89 13.29
C SER A 115 -15.36 -30.08 14.58
N ILE A 116 -15.87 -28.84 14.54
CA ILE A 116 -15.90 -27.95 15.71
C ILE A 116 -17.36 -27.69 16.11
N PRO A 117 -17.85 -28.25 17.24
CA PRO A 117 -19.26 -28.16 17.64
C PRO A 117 -19.80 -26.73 17.76
N GLN A 118 -18.97 -25.80 18.23
CA GLN A 118 -19.33 -24.39 18.39
C GLN A 118 -19.60 -23.73 17.03
N ILE A 119 -18.77 -24.01 16.01
CA ILE A 119 -18.93 -23.50 14.64
C ILE A 119 -20.10 -24.21 13.96
N GLN A 120 -20.27 -25.52 14.17
CA GLN A 120 -21.41 -26.27 13.63
C GLN A 120 -22.74 -25.66 14.08
N LYS A 121 -22.84 -25.26 15.35
CA LYS A 121 -24.07 -24.76 15.95
C LYS A 121 -24.33 -23.28 15.61
N ASN A 122 -23.30 -22.44 15.66
CA ASN A 122 -23.47 -20.98 15.64
C ASN A 122 -22.84 -20.29 14.42
N GLY A 123 -22.05 -21.02 13.61
CA GLY A 123 -21.20 -20.43 12.59
C GLY A 123 -20.07 -19.56 13.16
N PHE A 124 -19.42 -18.80 12.29
CA PHE A 124 -18.42 -17.81 12.65
C PHE A 124 -19.07 -16.44 12.90
N VAL A 125 -18.56 -15.75 13.92
CA VAL A 125 -18.76 -14.29 14.08
C VAL A 125 -17.61 -13.54 13.42
N HIS A 126 -16.38 -14.03 13.61
CA HIS A 126 -15.16 -13.54 12.98
C HIS A 126 -14.58 -14.69 12.14
N PHE A 127 -14.88 -14.73 10.84
CA PHE A 127 -14.44 -15.85 9.99
C PHE A 127 -12.92 -15.83 9.74
N GLU A 128 -12.27 -14.68 9.98
CA GLU A 128 -10.82 -14.53 9.98
C GLU A 128 -10.10 -15.40 11.02
N GLU A 129 -10.83 -15.94 12.01
CA GLU A 129 -10.37 -17.01 12.91
C GLU A 129 -9.89 -18.26 12.15
N LEU A 130 -10.34 -18.48 10.90
CA LEU A 130 -9.88 -19.59 10.07
C LEU A 130 -8.37 -19.59 9.85
N GLN A 131 -7.70 -18.44 9.93
CA GLN A 131 -6.24 -18.36 9.89
C GLN A 131 -5.57 -19.13 11.05
N LEU A 132 -6.29 -19.29 12.16
CA LEU A 132 -5.88 -20.01 13.36
C LEU A 132 -6.35 -21.47 13.35
N LEU A 133 -7.14 -21.88 12.35
CA LEU A 133 -7.76 -23.21 12.28
C LEU A 133 -7.37 -23.99 11.03
N VAL A 134 -6.95 -23.33 9.95
CA VAL A 134 -6.74 -23.96 8.64
C VAL A 134 -5.35 -23.62 8.11
N GLU A 135 -4.64 -24.66 7.68
CA GLU A 135 -3.34 -24.52 7.04
C GLU A 135 -3.51 -23.91 5.64
N ASN A 136 -2.59 -23.04 5.23
CA ASN A 136 -2.64 -22.31 3.95
C ASN A 136 -3.87 -21.41 3.78
N PHE A 137 -4.47 -20.97 4.89
CA PHE A 137 -5.44 -19.88 4.91
C PHE A 137 -4.80 -18.66 5.58
N SER A 138 -4.59 -17.59 4.81
CA SER A 138 -3.88 -16.37 5.21
C SER A 138 -4.77 -15.14 5.06
N LYS A 139 -4.22 -13.99 5.47
CA LYS A 139 -4.80 -12.66 5.28
C LYS A 139 -5.27 -12.35 3.87
N ASP A 140 -4.59 -12.85 2.83
CA ASP A 140 -5.02 -12.69 1.43
C ASP A 140 -6.40 -13.30 1.23
N ARG A 141 -6.62 -14.54 1.70
CA ARG A 141 -7.92 -15.23 1.60
C ARG A 141 -9.02 -14.57 2.41
N VAL A 142 -8.70 -14.06 3.59
CA VAL A 142 -9.66 -13.27 4.38
C VAL A 142 -10.10 -12.05 3.58
N SER A 143 -9.15 -11.30 3.02
CA SER A 143 -9.42 -10.11 2.21
C SER A 143 -10.25 -10.45 0.98
N ASP A 144 -9.83 -11.42 0.17
CA ASP A 144 -10.47 -11.80 -1.09
C ASP A 144 -11.91 -12.28 -0.90
N ILE A 145 -12.14 -13.12 0.11
CA ILE A 145 -13.47 -13.61 0.45
C ILE A 145 -14.37 -12.46 0.91
N SER A 146 -13.83 -11.56 1.74
CA SER A 146 -14.56 -10.39 2.19
C SER A 146 -14.97 -9.51 1.02
N CYS A 147 -14.02 -9.15 0.15
CA CYS A 147 -14.24 -8.33 -1.03
C CYS A 147 -15.27 -8.94 -1.98
N ASN A 148 -15.21 -10.26 -2.24
CA ASN A 148 -16.19 -10.93 -3.10
C ASN A 148 -17.62 -10.83 -2.56
N PHE A 149 -17.82 -11.04 -1.25
CA PHE A 149 -19.17 -10.98 -0.67
C PHE A 149 -19.76 -9.58 -0.65
N ILE A 150 -18.91 -8.55 -0.57
CA ILE A 150 -19.33 -7.14 -0.60
C ILE A 150 -19.11 -6.48 -1.95
N GLN A 151 -18.82 -7.25 -3.01
CA GLN A 151 -18.39 -6.68 -4.29
C GLN A 151 -19.41 -5.72 -4.88
N SER A 152 -20.71 -6.00 -4.73
CA SER A 152 -21.79 -5.09 -5.16
C SER A 152 -21.72 -3.74 -4.45
N PHE A 153 -21.39 -3.70 -3.16
CA PHE A 153 -21.13 -2.44 -2.46
C PHE A 153 -19.88 -1.73 -3.00
N LEU A 154 -18.81 -2.48 -3.27
CA LEU A 154 -17.59 -1.90 -3.83
C LEU A 154 -17.82 -1.29 -5.22
N VAL A 155 -18.71 -1.87 -6.04
CA VAL A 155 -19.13 -1.29 -7.32
C VAL A 155 -19.74 0.10 -7.10
N ASP A 156 -20.76 0.19 -6.26
CA ASP A 156 -21.44 1.46 -5.98
C ASP A 156 -20.47 2.51 -5.40
N PHE A 157 -19.66 2.09 -4.42
CA PHE A 157 -18.63 2.95 -3.83
C PHE A 157 -17.63 3.43 -4.87
N THR A 158 -17.18 2.55 -5.78
CA THR A 158 -16.22 2.92 -6.84
C THR A 158 -16.83 3.95 -7.78
N ILE A 159 -18.07 3.75 -8.22
CA ILE A 159 -18.77 4.69 -9.10
C ILE A 159 -18.87 6.07 -8.43
N GLU A 160 -19.32 6.11 -7.16
CA GLU A 160 -19.45 7.36 -6.41
C GLU A 160 -18.11 8.10 -6.30
N GLN A 161 -17.01 7.39 -5.99
CA GLN A 161 -15.69 8.00 -5.90
C GLN A 161 -15.18 8.46 -7.28
N CYS A 162 -15.43 7.69 -8.34
CA CYS A 162 -15.05 8.07 -9.70
C CYS A 162 -15.75 9.35 -10.14
N GLU A 163 -17.07 9.47 -9.91
CA GLU A 163 -17.84 10.67 -10.21
C GLU A 163 -17.32 11.87 -9.40
N LYS A 164 -17.07 11.68 -8.10
CA LYS A 164 -16.57 12.73 -7.20
C LYS A 164 -15.22 13.30 -7.63
N TYR A 165 -14.29 12.47 -8.07
CA TYR A 165 -12.92 12.88 -8.43
C TYR A 165 -12.68 12.98 -9.95
N GLY A 166 -13.71 12.82 -10.78
CA GLY A 166 -13.62 12.91 -12.23
C GLY A 166 -12.79 11.79 -12.88
N ILE A 167 -12.75 10.60 -12.27
CA ILE A 167 -12.07 9.43 -12.83
C ILE A 167 -12.96 8.80 -13.92
N PRO A 168 -12.48 8.64 -15.16
CA PRO A 168 -13.27 8.06 -16.23
C PRO A 168 -13.70 6.62 -15.93
N ILE A 169 -14.94 6.30 -16.29
CA ILE A 169 -15.54 4.96 -16.18
C ILE A 169 -16.04 4.50 -17.55
N GLU A 170 -15.93 3.20 -17.81
CA GLU A 170 -16.36 2.57 -19.06
C GLU A 170 -17.35 1.44 -18.75
N LYS A 171 -18.22 1.10 -19.73
CA LYS A 171 -19.14 -0.02 -19.59
C LYS A 171 -18.36 -1.32 -19.50
N VAL A 172 -18.62 -2.12 -18.46
CA VAL A 172 -17.96 -3.40 -18.20
C VAL A 172 -18.96 -4.47 -17.78
N THR A 173 -18.54 -5.74 -17.86
CA THR A 173 -19.30 -6.88 -17.35
C THR A 173 -18.50 -7.58 -16.26
N LEU A 174 -19.03 -7.59 -15.04
CA LEU A 174 -18.52 -8.40 -13.94
C LEU A 174 -19.11 -9.81 -14.03
N ASN A 175 -18.26 -10.83 -14.02
CA ASN A 175 -18.68 -12.23 -14.21
C ASN A 175 -18.87 -13.00 -12.90
N ASN A 176 -18.53 -12.42 -11.76
CA ASN A 176 -18.49 -13.10 -10.47
C ASN A 176 -19.01 -12.19 -9.34
N ILE A 177 -20.18 -11.55 -9.53
CA ILE A 177 -20.80 -10.74 -8.47
C ILE A 177 -21.66 -11.62 -7.55
N TYR A 178 -21.48 -11.48 -6.24
CA TYR A 178 -22.28 -12.19 -5.26
C TYR A 178 -23.64 -11.51 -5.05
N ASN A 179 -24.73 -12.27 -5.17
CA ASN A 179 -26.07 -11.78 -4.88
C ASN A 179 -26.53 -12.30 -3.49
N PRO A 180 -26.61 -11.44 -2.47
CA PRO A 180 -26.94 -11.88 -1.11
C PRO A 180 -28.40 -12.30 -0.93
N LYS A 181 -29.31 -11.90 -1.83
CA LYS A 181 -30.71 -12.30 -1.76
C LYS A 181 -30.91 -13.72 -2.28
N LYS A 182 -30.13 -14.10 -3.29
CA LYS A 182 -30.19 -15.42 -3.94
C LYS A 182 -29.13 -16.39 -3.44
N LEU A 183 -28.12 -15.88 -2.73
CA LEU A 183 -26.97 -16.62 -2.21
C LEU A 183 -26.14 -17.31 -3.31
N GLU A 184 -26.15 -16.72 -4.50
CA GLU A 184 -25.48 -17.23 -5.70
C GLU A 184 -24.63 -16.14 -6.36
N PHE A 185 -23.67 -16.56 -7.19
CA PHE A 185 -22.90 -15.63 -8.01
C PHE A 185 -23.47 -15.51 -9.42
N GLY A 186 -23.62 -14.27 -9.87
CA GLY A 186 -24.13 -13.93 -11.19
C GLY A 186 -23.20 -13.03 -11.99
N LYS A 187 -23.76 -12.52 -13.10
CA LYS A 187 -23.14 -11.49 -13.92
C LYS A 187 -23.88 -10.17 -13.73
N GLU A 188 -23.14 -9.08 -13.84
CA GLU A 188 -23.68 -7.73 -13.77
C GLU A 188 -23.01 -6.84 -14.82
N GLU A 189 -23.81 -6.04 -15.53
CA GLU A 189 -23.30 -4.97 -16.40
C GLU A 189 -23.38 -3.65 -15.64
N THR A 190 -22.27 -2.92 -15.62
CA THR A 190 -22.15 -1.64 -14.90
C THR A 190 -21.09 -0.75 -15.58
N HIS A 191 -20.77 0.39 -14.97
CA HIS A 191 -19.68 1.28 -15.40
C HIS A 191 -18.62 1.36 -14.31
N LEU A 192 -17.36 1.06 -14.65
CA LEU A 192 -16.26 1.07 -13.69
C LEU A 192 -15.01 1.70 -14.34
N PRO A 193 -14.07 2.22 -13.52
CA PRO A 193 -12.74 2.53 -14.02
C PRO A 193 -12.09 1.24 -14.50
N ILE A 194 -11.30 1.35 -15.56
CA ILE A 194 -10.60 0.21 -16.15
C ILE A 194 -9.10 0.40 -16.05
N ASN A 195 -8.39 -0.72 -15.97
CA ASN A 195 -6.97 -0.76 -16.19
C ASN A 195 -6.68 -0.32 -17.64
N PRO A 196 -5.93 0.76 -17.87
CA PRO A 196 -5.71 1.29 -19.20
C PRO A 196 -4.91 0.36 -20.11
N ILE A 197 -4.16 -0.58 -19.52
CA ILE A 197 -3.31 -1.55 -20.23
C ILE A 197 -4.09 -2.84 -20.46
N THR A 198 -4.63 -3.47 -19.41
CA THR A 198 -5.27 -4.79 -19.50
C THR A 198 -6.75 -4.72 -19.87
N LYS A 199 -7.37 -3.54 -19.78
CA LYS A 199 -8.81 -3.30 -19.94
C LYS A 199 -9.70 -4.02 -18.92
N GLU A 200 -9.10 -4.53 -17.85
CA GLU A 200 -9.83 -5.16 -16.75
C GLU A 200 -10.48 -4.12 -15.83
N PRO A 201 -11.67 -4.39 -15.27
CA PRO A 201 -12.34 -3.49 -14.34
C PRO A 201 -11.56 -3.37 -13.03
N ILE A 202 -11.62 -2.19 -12.42
CA ILE A 202 -10.99 -1.89 -11.14
C ILE A 202 -12.09 -1.51 -10.13
N LEU A 203 -11.97 -2.05 -8.92
CA LEU A 203 -12.80 -1.70 -7.77
C LEU A 203 -11.94 -0.98 -6.72
N PHE A 204 -12.50 0.09 -6.15
CA PHE A 204 -11.88 0.84 -5.08
C PHE A 204 -12.26 0.25 -3.73
N THR A 205 -11.30 0.21 -2.82
CA THR A 205 -11.51 -0.26 -1.45
C THR A 205 -11.36 0.90 -0.46
N PRO A 206 -12.32 1.12 0.45
CA PRO A 206 -12.21 2.12 1.51
C PRO A 206 -10.97 1.95 2.39
N LYS A 207 -10.17 3.02 2.55
CA LYS A 207 -8.93 3.01 3.38
C LYS A 207 -9.20 2.61 4.83
N ARG A 208 -10.39 2.94 5.33
CA ARG A 208 -10.82 2.65 6.72
C ARG A 208 -10.93 1.16 7.05
N TRP A 209 -10.86 0.28 6.06
CA TRP A 209 -10.89 -1.18 6.24
C TRP A 209 -9.54 -1.86 6.03
N LEU A 210 -8.49 -1.10 5.69
CA LEU A 210 -7.23 -1.68 5.24
C LEU A 210 -6.23 -1.88 6.38
N LYS A 211 -5.58 -3.03 6.40
CA LYS A 211 -4.46 -3.36 7.28
C LYS A 211 -3.36 -4.12 6.55
N HIS A 212 -2.12 -4.06 7.05
CA HIS A 212 -1.03 -4.91 6.58
C HIS A 212 -1.19 -6.37 7.06
N ILE A 213 -1.75 -6.53 8.26
CA ILE A 213 -2.05 -7.79 8.91
C ILE A 213 -3.40 -7.62 9.62
N PRO A 214 -4.38 -8.52 9.41
CA PRO A 214 -5.67 -8.45 10.10
C PRO A 214 -5.53 -8.43 11.63
N TRP A 215 -6.50 -7.84 12.32
CA TRP A 215 -6.50 -7.70 13.77
C TRP A 215 -6.40 -9.06 14.49
N ILE A 216 -7.17 -10.04 14.02
CA ILE A 216 -7.08 -11.44 14.40
C ILE A 216 -6.12 -12.13 13.42
N ASN A 217 -4.96 -12.56 13.90
CA ASN A 217 -3.95 -13.18 13.05
C ASN A 217 -3.06 -14.18 13.82
N PRO A 218 -2.40 -15.12 13.10
CA PRO A 218 -1.58 -16.16 13.72
C PRO A 218 -0.39 -15.64 14.54
N ASP A 219 0.25 -14.56 14.10
CA ASP A 219 1.47 -14.05 14.75
C ASP A 219 1.14 -13.41 16.11
N ASP A 220 0.08 -12.60 16.17
CA ASP A 220 -0.43 -12.01 17.40
C ASP A 220 -0.97 -13.09 18.35
N TYR A 221 -1.79 -14.02 17.84
CA TYR A 221 -2.28 -15.16 18.61
C TYR A 221 -1.13 -15.94 19.25
N PHE A 222 -0.11 -16.31 18.48
CA PHE A 222 0.99 -17.10 18.99
C PHE A 222 1.80 -16.32 20.04
N LYS A 223 2.28 -15.12 19.68
CA LYS A 223 3.21 -14.34 20.52
C LYS A 223 2.56 -13.77 21.77
N ASN A 224 1.37 -13.18 21.62
CA ASN A 224 0.77 -12.37 22.67
C ASN A 224 -0.24 -13.15 23.51
N TYR A 225 -0.77 -14.27 23.02
CA TYR A 225 -1.77 -15.06 23.73
C TYR A 225 -1.28 -16.48 24.05
N TYR A 226 -0.94 -17.29 23.05
CA TYR A 226 -0.56 -18.69 23.27
C TYR A 226 0.68 -18.81 24.18
N VAL A 227 1.75 -18.05 23.90
CA VAL A 227 2.98 -18.07 24.71
C VAL A 227 2.76 -17.62 26.15
N ASN A 228 1.87 -16.64 26.37
CA ASN A 228 1.67 -16.05 27.69
C ASN A 228 0.65 -16.81 28.54
N ASN A 229 -0.33 -17.47 27.92
CA ASN A 229 -1.48 -18.04 28.62
C ASN A 229 -1.52 -19.57 28.59
N ILE A 230 -0.88 -20.22 27.61
CA ILE A 230 -1.02 -21.67 27.37
C ILE A 230 0.32 -22.39 27.49
N HIS A 231 1.40 -21.82 26.95
CA HIS A 231 2.70 -22.46 26.92
C HIS A 231 3.37 -22.54 28.31
N ASN A 232 3.82 -23.72 28.72
CA ASN A 232 4.56 -23.89 29.96
C ASN A 232 6.06 -23.73 29.75
N LYS A 233 6.74 -23.15 30.75
CA LYS A 233 8.20 -23.02 30.74
C LYS A 233 8.85 -24.41 30.70
N GLY A 234 9.54 -24.72 29.60
CA GLY A 234 10.27 -25.97 29.39
C GLY A 234 9.73 -26.84 28.27
N ASP A 235 8.51 -26.58 27.80
CA ASP A 235 7.95 -27.29 26.64
C ASP A 235 8.60 -26.80 25.33
N GLU A 236 8.61 -27.64 24.31
CA GLU A 236 9.00 -27.22 22.96
C GLU A 236 7.88 -26.38 22.33
N PHE A 237 8.22 -25.33 21.58
CA PHE A 237 7.22 -24.56 20.84
C PHE A 237 6.59 -25.43 19.73
N PRO A 238 5.25 -25.44 19.61
CA PRO A 238 4.61 -26.18 18.55
C PRO A 238 4.94 -25.55 17.19
N ASP A 239 5.18 -26.39 16.18
CA ASP A 239 5.14 -25.94 14.80
C ASP A 239 3.72 -25.49 14.40
N ARG A 240 3.59 -24.86 13.24
CA ARG A 240 2.31 -24.32 12.78
C ARG A 240 1.23 -25.40 12.66
N ILE A 241 1.55 -26.61 12.22
CA ILE A 241 0.56 -27.68 12.03
C ILE A 241 0.06 -28.17 13.40
N LYS A 242 0.97 -28.36 14.36
CA LYS A 242 0.65 -28.72 15.75
C LYS A 242 -0.21 -27.65 16.42
N LEU A 243 0.12 -26.37 16.23
CA LEU A 243 -0.67 -25.27 16.78
C LEU A 243 -2.09 -25.23 16.22
N LEU A 244 -2.26 -25.39 14.90
CA LEU A 244 -3.59 -25.45 14.27
C LEU A 244 -4.38 -26.67 14.75
N ASN A 245 -3.75 -27.84 14.90
CA ASN A 245 -4.39 -29.03 15.49
C ASN A 245 -4.85 -28.75 16.92
N PHE A 246 -3.98 -28.16 17.75
CA PHE A 246 -4.31 -27.79 19.12
C PHE A 246 -5.52 -26.84 19.16
N ASN A 247 -5.53 -25.80 18.32
CA ASN A 247 -6.61 -24.82 18.24
C ASN A 247 -7.95 -25.47 17.87
N ARG A 248 -7.97 -26.42 16.92
CA ARG A 248 -9.19 -27.14 16.54
C ARG A 248 -9.76 -28.00 17.68
N HIS A 249 -8.90 -28.65 18.47
CA HIS A 249 -9.33 -29.46 19.62
C HIS A 249 -9.70 -28.61 20.85
N ASN A 250 -9.18 -27.38 20.94
CA ASN A 250 -9.38 -26.48 22.06
C ASN A 250 -9.96 -25.14 21.59
N TYR A 251 -11.03 -25.19 20.79
CA TYR A 251 -11.56 -24.00 20.13
C TYR A 251 -12.02 -22.90 21.11
N ASP A 252 -12.37 -23.24 22.35
CA ASP A 252 -12.69 -22.25 23.39
C ASP A 252 -11.49 -21.33 23.71
N ILE A 253 -10.26 -21.79 23.51
CA ILE A 253 -9.04 -20.98 23.63
C ILE A 253 -8.98 -19.92 22.53
N VAL A 254 -9.35 -20.28 21.30
CA VAL A 254 -9.46 -19.33 20.18
C VAL A 254 -10.56 -18.32 20.46
N LYS A 255 -11.73 -18.77 20.94
CA LYS A 255 -12.83 -17.87 21.33
C LYS A 255 -12.43 -16.90 22.44
N ALA A 256 -11.67 -17.36 23.44
CA ALA A 256 -11.18 -16.50 24.51
C ALA A 256 -10.19 -15.44 23.99
N TYR A 257 -9.29 -15.80 23.07
CA TYR A 257 -8.45 -14.84 22.36
C TYR A 257 -9.29 -13.82 21.59
N THR A 258 -10.25 -14.27 20.76
CA THR A 258 -11.12 -13.37 20.01
C THR A 258 -11.90 -12.41 20.91
N ALA A 259 -12.44 -12.88 22.03
CA ALA A 259 -13.14 -12.04 23.00
C ALA A 259 -12.24 -10.96 23.63
N ILE A 260 -10.94 -11.23 23.81
CA ILE A 260 -9.97 -10.21 24.23
C ILE A 260 -9.77 -9.18 23.11
N LYS A 261 -9.65 -9.63 21.86
CA LYS A 261 -9.50 -8.75 20.69
C LYS A 261 -10.72 -7.85 20.48
N GLU A 262 -11.93 -8.34 20.74
CA GLU A 262 -13.17 -7.55 20.77
C GLU A 262 -13.13 -6.47 21.85
N LYS A 263 -12.73 -6.81 23.08
CA LYS A 263 -12.58 -5.84 24.17
C LYS A 263 -11.53 -4.77 23.88
N GLN A 264 -10.50 -5.12 23.11
CA GLN A 264 -9.42 -4.22 22.68
C GLN A 264 -9.70 -3.58 21.31
N SER A 265 -10.95 -3.61 20.83
CA SER A 265 -11.31 -3.10 19.50
C SER A 265 -10.99 -1.61 19.31
N GLU A 266 -10.93 -0.82 20.39
CA GLU A 266 -10.53 0.59 20.34
C GLU A 266 -9.10 0.77 19.77
N ASP A 267 -8.20 -0.18 20.04
CA ASP A 267 -6.81 -0.19 19.56
C ASP A 267 -6.68 -0.66 18.10
N CYS A 268 -7.71 -1.32 17.57
CA CYS A 268 -7.72 -1.73 16.18
C CYS A 268 -7.94 -0.50 15.28
N LYS A 269 -6.87 -0.01 14.65
CA LYS A 269 -6.94 1.08 13.65
C LYS A 269 -6.61 0.54 12.26
N ASN A 270 -7.13 1.20 11.24
CA ASN A 270 -6.68 0.97 9.87
C ASN A 270 -5.23 1.42 9.74
N ASP A 271 -4.47 0.70 8.91
CA ASP A 271 -3.09 1.08 8.63
C ASP A 271 -3.08 2.11 7.49
N PRO A 272 -2.22 3.14 7.55
CA PRO A 272 -2.03 4.01 6.41
C PRO A 272 -1.35 3.23 5.29
N LEU A 273 -1.56 3.65 4.04
CA LEU A 273 -0.85 3.06 2.89
C LEU A 273 0.67 3.25 2.99
N PHE A 274 1.10 4.34 3.62
CA PHE A 274 2.50 4.65 3.87
C PHE A 274 2.69 5.08 5.33
N ASN A 275 3.70 4.53 6.00
CA ASN A 275 4.07 4.90 7.36
C ASN A 275 5.37 5.71 7.34
N GLN A 276 5.34 6.93 7.88
CA GLN A 276 6.55 7.69 8.17
C GLN A 276 7.39 6.96 9.24
N ILE A 277 8.71 6.96 9.10
CA ILE A 277 9.58 6.43 10.16
C ILE A 277 9.45 7.26 11.46
N PRO A 278 9.65 6.64 12.65
CA PRO A 278 9.67 7.38 13.90
C PRO A 278 10.71 8.52 13.91
N ILE A 279 10.43 9.59 14.65
CA ILE A 279 11.32 10.76 14.79
C ILE A 279 12.74 10.35 15.23
N THR A 280 12.84 9.37 16.12
CA THR A 280 14.14 8.82 16.60
C THR A 280 14.91 8.12 15.49
N SER A 281 14.22 7.45 14.56
CA SER A 281 14.81 6.84 13.36
C SER A 281 15.31 7.93 12.40
N ALA A 282 14.51 8.97 12.14
CA ALA A 282 14.92 10.10 11.31
C ALA A 282 16.19 10.79 11.84
N LYS A 283 16.25 11.07 13.16
CA LYS A 283 17.45 11.61 13.83
C LYS A 283 18.68 10.72 13.66
N ARG A 284 18.50 9.40 13.80
CA ARG A 284 19.60 8.43 13.64
C ARG A 284 20.11 8.40 12.21
N LYS A 285 19.21 8.39 11.22
CA LYS A 285 19.55 8.37 9.80
C LYS A 285 20.33 9.60 9.38
N ILE A 286 19.89 10.81 9.75
CA ILE A 286 20.65 12.03 9.43
C ILE A 286 22.02 12.05 10.12
N SER A 287 22.12 11.53 11.36
CA SER A 287 23.42 11.36 12.03
C SER A 287 24.31 10.34 11.30
N THR A 288 23.75 9.27 10.76
CA THR A 288 24.52 8.28 9.97
C THR A 288 25.00 8.91 8.67
N ILE A 289 24.10 9.52 7.91
CA ILE A 289 24.38 10.19 6.62
C ILE A 289 25.56 11.16 6.78
N THR A 290 25.50 12.03 7.78
CA THR A 290 26.51 13.08 8.01
C THR A 290 27.88 12.54 8.46
N LYS A 291 27.93 11.33 9.03
CA LYS A 291 29.18 10.66 9.45
C LYS A 291 29.81 9.81 8.33
N LEU A 292 29.06 9.45 7.29
CA LEU A 292 29.59 8.64 6.20
C LEU A 292 30.65 9.42 5.40
N PRO A 293 31.77 8.80 5.01
CA PRO A 293 32.71 9.39 4.08
C PRO A 293 32.06 9.55 2.69
N THR A 294 32.55 10.50 1.91
CA THR A 294 32.13 10.67 0.51
C THR A 294 32.81 9.64 -0.39
N GLY A 295 32.18 9.28 -1.50
CA GLY A 295 32.69 8.28 -2.44
C GLY A 295 32.17 6.87 -2.14
N LYS A 296 32.88 5.86 -2.67
CA LYS A 296 32.45 4.45 -2.65
C LYS A 296 33.17 3.58 -1.63
N THR A 297 34.13 4.13 -0.89
CA THR A 297 34.90 3.40 0.12
C THR A 297 33.95 2.76 1.14
N ASP A 298 34.16 1.48 1.46
CA ASP A 298 33.35 0.71 2.42
C ASP A 298 31.83 0.73 2.16
N ASN A 299 31.45 0.80 0.89
CA ASN A 299 30.05 0.92 0.43
C ASN A 299 29.35 2.16 0.99
N ALA A 300 30.09 3.26 1.21
CA ALA A 300 29.53 4.49 1.77
C ALA A 300 28.48 5.14 0.87
N ASP A 301 28.61 5.01 -0.46
CA ASP A 301 27.61 5.45 -1.43
C ASP A 301 26.29 4.71 -1.27
N ARG A 302 26.33 3.37 -1.20
CA ARG A 302 25.12 2.56 -0.99
C ARG A 302 24.48 2.85 0.38
N LYS A 303 25.29 2.94 1.44
CA LYS A 303 24.79 3.29 2.78
C LYS A 303 24.16 4.68 2.80
N PHE A 304 24.72 5.63 2.05
CA PHE A 304 24.16 6.97 1.91
C PHE A 304 22.81 6.92 1.17
N GLU A 305 22.73 6.20 0.05
CA GLU A 305 21.50 6.00 -0.71
C GLU A 305 20.40 5.37 0.14
N ASP A 306 20.68 4.24 0.80
CA ASP A 306 19.72 3.51 1.64
C ASP A 306 19.17 4.39 2.79
N ASN A 307 20.05 5.14 3.47
CA ASN A 307 19.61 6.01 4.57
C ASN A 307 18.87 7.25 4.08
N THR A 308 19.30 7.85 2.98
CA THR A 308 18.69 9.06 2.42
C THR A 308 17.33 8.75 1.81
N CYS A 309 17.20 7.61 1.12
CA CYS A 309 15.94 7.11 0.58
C CYS A 309 14.87 6.99 1.67
N GLN A 310 15.12 6.17 2.71
CA GLN A 310 14.18 5.97 3.80
C GLN A 310 13.86 7.26 4.56
N LEU A 311 14.85 8.15 4.69
CA LEU A 311 14.65 9.46 5.31
C LEU A 311 13.71 10.32 4.47
N LEU A 312 14.00 10.52 3.18
CA LEU A 312 13.19 11.37 2.29
C LEU A 312 11.77 10.84 2.07
N ALA A 313 11.61 9.52 1.90
CA ALA A 313 10.29 8.90 1.80
C ALA A 313 9.41 9.24 3.00
N SER A 314 10.00 9.36 4.19
CA SER A 314 9.29 9.75 5.41
C SER A 314 9.10 11.26 5.55
N LEU A 315 10.13 12.05 5.24
CA LEU A 315 10.09 13.51 5.43
C LEU A 315 9.12 14.19 4.45
N LEU A 316 8.99 13.65 3.23
CA LEU A 316 8.19 14.26 2.17
C LEU A 316 6.74 13.78 2.13
N TYR A 317 6.43 12.64 2.78
CA TYR A 317 5.05 12.24 3.03
C TYR A 317 4.35 13.25 3.94
N PRO A 318 3.08 13.61 3.70
CA PRO A 318 2.20 13.14 2.62
C PRO A 318 2.23 13.99 1.35
N HIS A 319 2.98 15.08 1.35
CA HIS A 319 3.03 16.03 0.24
C HIS A 319 3.56 15.41 -1.04
N LEU A 320 4.40 14.38 -0.94
CA LEU A 320 4.88 13.58 -2.06
C LEU A 320 4.73 12.09 -1.74
N ASP A 321 3.90 11.39 -2.52
CA ASP A 321 3.71 9.95 -2.40
C ASP A 321 4.90 9.20 -3.01
N PHE A 322 5.35 8.15 -2.34
CA PHE A 322 6.56 7.44 -2.73
C PHE A 322 6.29 6.39 -3.81
N ALA A 323 6.90 6.54 -4.99
CA ALA A 323 6.63 5.67 -6.13
C ALA A 323 7.35 4.32 -6.06
N GLN A 324 8.61 4.28 -5.60
CA GLN A 324 9.38 3.04 -5.54
C GLN A 324 10.64 3.13 -4.69
N GLU A 325 10.85 2.15 -3.80
CA GLU A 325 12.17 1.75 -3.29
C GLU A 325 12.77 0.74 -4.28
N GLN A 326 13.97 1.02 -4.80
CA GLN A 326 14.65 0.34 -5.91
C GLN A 326 14.31 -1.16 -6.07
N SER A 327 13.85 -1.56 -7.26
CA SER A 327 13.99 -2.94 -7.75
C SER A 327 14.74 -2.93 -9.08
N ARG A 328 15.83 -3.71 -9.16
CA ARG A 328 16.54 -3.97 -10.42
C ARG A 328 15.56 -4.56 -11.43
N THR A 329 15.35 -3.91 -12.56
CA THR A 329 14.64 -4.49 -13.72
C THR A 329 15.64 -5.18 -14.65
N ASP A 330 15.21 -6.31 -15.25
CA ASP A 330 15.98 -7.19 -16.14
C ASP A 330 16.37 -6.56 -17.50
N SER A 331 16.01 -5.29 -17.76
CA SER A 331 16.20 -4.62 -19.05
C SER A 331 17.45 -3.73 -19.16
N GLY A 332 18.40 -3.81 -18.21
CA GLY A 332 19.72 -3.19 -18.35
C GLY A 332 19.77 -1.65 -18.33
N VAL A 333 18.62 -0.97 -18.25
CA VAL A 333 18.52 0.47 -18.01
C VAL A 333 18.37 0.70 -16.51
N LEU A 334 19.51 0.93 -15.86
CA LEU A 334 19.60 1.24 -14.42
C LEU A 334 18.86 2.54 -14.09
N ILE A 335 17.65 2.44 -13.55
CA ILE A 335 16.99 3.55 -12.85
C ILE A 335 17.57 3.54 -11.43
N ARG A 336 18.50 4.46 -11.13
CA ARG A 336 19.26 4.50 -9.86
C ARG A 336 18.64 5.40 -8.79
N ASP A 337 17.47 5.98 -9.04
CA ASP A 337 17.01 7.17 -8.32
C ASP A 337 15.64 7.02 -7.65
N LEU A 338 15.44 7.86 -6.63
CA LEU A 338 14.24 7.95 -5.81
C LEU A 338 13.17 8.75 -6.57
N ILE A 339 11.96 8.21 -6.72
CA ILE A 339 10.89 8.86 -7.50
C ILE A 339 9.67 9.11 -6.62
N PHE A 340 9.13 10.32 -6.70
CA PHE A 340 7.91 10.72 -6.01
C PHE A 340 6.82 11.14 -6.98
N TYR A 341 5.56 10.88 -6.64
CA TYR A 341 4.42 11.46 -7.35
C TYR A 341 4.21 12.91 -6.94
N ASN A 342 4.14 13.80 -7.93
CA ASN A 342 3.71 15.17 -7.73
C ASN A 342 2.19 15.23 -7.75
N ASN A 343 1.61 15.31 -6.57
CA ASN A 343 0.18 15.31 -6.36
C ASN A 343 -0.42 16.73 -6.24
N THR A 344 0.39 17.77 -6.47
CA THR A 344 -0.02 19.19 -6.42
C THR A 344 -0.59 19.67 -5.07
N SER A 345 -0.33 18.95 -3.98
CA SER A 345 -0.84 19.23 -2.62
C SER A 345 -0.43 20.57 -2.01
N THR A 346 0.55 21.27 -2.61
CA THR A 346 0.98 22.61 -2.20
C THR A 346 1.09 23.53 -3.41
N ASP A 347 1.01 24.84 -3.21
CA ASP A 347 1.19 25.82 -4.29
C ASP A 347 2.51 25.61 -5.05
N PHE A 348 3.57 25.24 -4.34
CA PHE A 348 4.86 24.93 -4.94
C PHE A 348 4.81 23.69 -5.84
N LEU A 349 4.18 22.61 -5.36
CA LEU A 349 4.03 21.37 -6.12
C LEU A 349 3.14 21.57 -7.35
N LYS A 350 2.09 22.39 -7.23
CA LYS A 350 1.23 22.81 -8.34
C LYS A 350 1.97 23.67 -9.35
N GLU A 351 2.79 24.61 -8.90
CA GLU A 351 3.62 25.44 -9.76
C GLU A 351 4.57 24.57 -10.59
N ILE A 352 5.35 23.69 -9.96
CA ILE A 352 6.28 22.84 -10.71
C ILE A 352 5.58 21.80 -11.59
N TYR A 353 4.36 21.39 -11.24
CA TYR A 353 3.53 20.53 -12.08
C TYR A 353 3.19 21.23 -13.39
N ASN A 354 2.73 22.49 -13.31
CA ASN A 354 2.29 23.26 -14.46
C ASN A 354 3.45 23.78 -15.31
N ASP A 355 4.49 24.30 -14.67
CA ASP A 355 5.59 24.99 -15.37
C ASP A 355 6.57 24.01 -16.01
N TYR A 356 6.69 22.80 -15.45
CA TYR A 356 7.66 21.79 -15.89
C TYR A 356 7.04 20.47 -16.32
N ASP A 357 5.71 20.34 -16.36
CA ASP A 357 5.00 19.08 -16.68
C ASP A 357 5.40 17.90 -15.76
N SER A 358 5.83 18.19 -14.53
CA SER A 358 6.45 17.22 -13.64
C SER A 358 5.43 16.49 -12.78
N LYS A 359 4.83 15.43 -13.36
CA LYS A 359 3.92 14.49 -12.67
C LYS A 359 4.66 13.56 -11.70
N GLN A 360 5.91 13.26 -11.99
CA GLN A 360 6.81 12.51 -11.12
C GLN A 360 8.10 13.30 -10.95
N ILE A 361 8.64 13.36 -9.73
CA ILE A 361 9.86 14.09 -9.42
C ILE A 361 10.98 13.08 -9.20
N VAL A 362 12.04 13.20 -9.99
CA VAL A 362 13.23 12.35 -9.89
C VAL A 362 14.24 12.97 -8.93
N PHE A 363 14.67 12.19 -7.95
CA PHE A 363 15.70 12.52 -6.98
C PHE A 363 16.94 11.67 -7.22
N GLU A 364 18.00 12.28 -7.73
CA GLU A 364 19.29 11.64 -7.91
C GLU A 364 20.15 11.78 -6.64
N LEU A 365 20.58 10.65 -6.07
CA LEU A 365 21.37 10.61 -4.84
C LEU A 365 22.86 10.48 -5.15
N LYS A 366 23.69 11.42 -4.68
CA LYS A 366 25.13 11.45 -4.95
C LYS A 366 25.98 11.62 -3.69
N ASN A 367 26.52 10.51 -3.22
CA ASN A 367 27.55 10.51 -2.18
C ASN A 367 28.94 10.89 -2.74
N VAL A 368 29.12 12.16 -3.11
CA VAL A 368 30.38 12.67 -3.67
C VAL A 368 30.88 13.87 -2.87
N ALA A 369 32.20 14.08 -2.87
CA ALA A 369 32.81 15.22 -2.19
C ALA A 369 32.41 16.56 -2.85
N GLU A 370 32.24 16.52 -4.17
CA GLU A 370 31.83 17.64 -4.99
C GLU A 370 30.95 17.13 -6.13
N VAL A 371 29.78 17.74 -6.32
CA VAL A 371 28.93 17.47 -7.49
C VAL A 371 29.56 18.10 -8.73
N SER A 372 29.46 17.40 -9.86
CA SER A 372 30.11 17.76 -11.13
C SER A 372 29.07 17.89 -12.24
N ARG A 373 29.48 18.40 -13.41
CA ARG A 373 28.59 18.50 -14.58
C ARG A 373 28.06 17.15 -15.05
N GLU A 374 28.84 16.08 -14.92
CA GLU A 374 28.39 14.73 -15.29
C GLU A 374 27.17 14.28 -14.50
N HIS A 375 27.11 14.63 -13.21
CA HIS A 375 25.96 14.34 -12.36
C HIS A 375 24.71 15.11 -12.80
N ILE A 376 24.87 16.38 -13.21
CA ILE A 376 23.76 17.17 -13.78
C ILE A 376 23.25 16.51 -15.07
N PHE A 377 24.16 16.10 -15.95
CA PHE A 377 23.78 15.43 -17.19
C PHE A 377 23.12 14.08 -16.95
N GLN A 378 23.53 13.35 -15.91
CA GLN A 378 22.89 12.09 -15.54
C GLN A 378 21.40 12.31 -15.21
N LEU A 379 21.09 13.23 -14.29
CA LEU A 379 19.69 13.56 -13.97
C LEU A 379 18.95 14.13 -15.19
N ASN A 380 19.59 15.02 -15.96
CA ASN A 380 18.98 15.67 -17.12
C ASN A 380 18.55 14.69 -18.22
N ARG A 381 19.12 13.48 -18.29
CA ARG A 381 18.68 12.42 -19.23
C ARG A 381 17.31 11.87 -18.88
N TYR A 382 16.93 11.90 -17.61
CA TYR A 382 15.59 11.51 -17.16
C TYR A 382 14.57 12.63 -17.36
N LEU A 383 15.00 13.89 -17.39
CA LEU A 383 14.11 15.04 -17.61
C LEU A 383 13.68 15.12 -19.08
N ASN A 384 12.52 14.55 -19.36
CA ASN A 384 11.90 14.40 -20.67
C ASN A 384 10.38 14.56 -20.52
N ASP A 385 9.63 14.39 -21.61
CA ASP A 385 8.16 14.55 -21.60
C ASP A 385 7.44 13.56 -20.66
N GLN A 386 8.13 12.52 -20.19
CA GLN A 386 7.57 11.50 -19.30
C GLN A 386 7.71 11.87 -17.82
N PHE A 387 8.87 12.33 -17.35
CA PHE A 387 9.08 12.78 -15.96
C PHE A 387 8.86 14.30 -15.79
N GLY A 388 8.69 15.01 -16.89
CA GLY A 388 8.73 16.46 -16.93
C GLY A 388 10.16 17.00 -16.84
N ARG A 389 10.25 18.29 -16.60
CA ARG A 389 11.47 19.09 -16.71
C ARG A 389 12.02 19.56 -15.37
N PHE A 390 11.53 19.00 -14.26
CA PHE A 390 11.98 19.29 -12.90
C PHE A 390 12.63 18.06 -12.24
N GLY A 391 13.80 18.24 -11.62
CA GLY A 391 14.48 17.19 -10.87
C GLY A 391 15.33 17.72 -9.72
N ILE A 392 15.70 16.82 -8.80
CA ILE A 392 16.46 17.16 -7.59
C ILE A 392 17.70 16.28 -7.48
N ILE A 393 18.84 16.88 -7.16
CA ILE A 393 20.05 16.16 -6.75
C ILE A 393 20.24 16.34 -5.26
N ILE A 394 20.42 15.23 -4.55
CA ILE A 394 20.84 15.22 -3.15
C ILE A 394 22.32 14.87 -3.09
N THR A 395 23.12 15.74 -2.49
CA THR A 395 24.56 15.54 -2.37
C THR A 395 25.08 15.90 -0.97
N ARG A 396 26.40 15.88 -0.77
CA ARG A 396 27.03 16.06 0.54
C ARG A 396 27.33 17.51 0.87
N LYS A 397 27.61 18.34 -0.15
CA LYS A 397 28.05 19.72 -0.02
C LYS A 397 27.42 20.64 -1.07
N PRO A 398 27.36 21.96 -0.83
CA PRO A 398 26.88 22.91 -1.82
C PRO A 398 27.60 22.77 -3.18
N PRO A 399 26.90 22.99 -4.31
CA PRO A 399 27.50 22.86 -5.63
C PRO A 399 28.55 23.94 -5.89
N PRO A 400 29.63 23.64 -6.63
CA PRO A 400 30.56 24.66 -7.13
C PRO A 400 29.82 25.68 -8.01
N LYS A 401 30.27 26.94 -8.00
CA LYS A 401 29.68 28.02 -8.82
C LYS A 401 29.52 27.65 -10.29
N LYS A 402 30.49 26.92 -10.87
CA LYS A 402 30.45 26.47 -12.28
C LYS A 402 29.37 25.42 -12.54
N VAL A 403 29.04 24.60 -11.55
CA VAL A 403 28.00 23.57 -11.66
C VAL A 403 26.63 24.19 -11.43
N PHE A 404 26.51 25.12 -10.47
CA PHE A 404 25.29 25.90 -10.29
C PHE A 404 24.96 26.77 -11.51
N LYS A 405 25.96 27.40 -12.13
CA LYS A 405 25.76 28.12 -13.40
C LYS A 405 25.23 27.19 -14.51
N ASN A 406 25.72 25.95 -14.58
CA ASN A 406 25.24 24.97 -15.56
C ASN A 406 23.74 24.66 -15.38
N THR A 407 23.23 24.58 -14.15
CA THR A 407 21.79 24.35 -13.93
C THR A 407 20.95 25.57 -14.35
N ILE A 408 21.45 26.80 -14.16
CA ILE A 408 20.83 28.03 -14.67
C ILE A 408 20.83 28.07 -16.20
N ASP A 409 21.95 27.69 -16.83
CA ASP A 409 22.06 27.65 -18.30
C ASP A 409 21.07 26.63 -18.90
N LEU A 410 20.90 25.46 -18.26
CA LEU A 410 19.89 24.45 -18.66
C LEU A 410 18.46 24.98 -18.52
N TRP A 411 18.15 25.70 -17.44
CA TRP A 411 16.84 26.31 -17.28
C TRP A 411 16.59 27.42 -18.31
N SER A 412 17.58 28.25 -18.59
CA SER A 412 17.46 29.36 -19.53
C SER A 412 17.29 28.89 -20.97
N GLY A 413 18.02 27.85 -21.37
CA GLY A 413 17.98 27.33 -22.75
C GLY A 413 16.87 26.31 -22.99
N GLN A 414 16.50 25.50 -22.00
CA GLN A 414 15.62 24.35 -22.19
C GLN A 414 14.45 24.29 -21.20
N ARG A 415 14.31 25.27 -20.30
CA ARG A 415 13.34 25.28 -19.19
C ARG A 415 13.41 24.01 -18.35
N ARG A 416 14.61 23.46 -18.16
CA ARG A 416 14.87 22.32 -17.28
C ARG A 416 15.39 22.80 -15.93
N CYS A 417 14.59 22.60 -14.89
CA CYS A 417 14.91 23.00 -13.51
C CYS A 417 15.56 21.84 -12.75
N ILE A 418 16.81 22.02 -12.33
CA ILE A 418 17.53 21.05 -11.50
C ILE A 418 17.94 21.73 -10.20
N LEU A 419 17.34 21.31 -9.09
CA LEU A 419 17.72 21.77 -7.76
C LEU A 419 18.82 20.88 -7.18
N ILE A 420 19.70 21.47 -6.37
CA ILE A 420 20.76 20.75 -5.67
C ILE A 420 20.60 21.02 -4.18
N LEU A 421 20.32 19.97 -3.41
CA LEU A 421 20.22 19.98 -1.96
C LEU A 421 21.42 19.25 -1.36
N ASP A 422 21.89 19.73 -0.21
CA ASP A 422 23.03 19.13 0.49
C ASP A 422 22.69 18.65 1.93
N ASP A 423 23.69 18.13 2.65
CA ASP A 423 23.53 17.65 4.02
C ASP A 423 22.90 18.70 4.96
N SER A 424 23.11 20.01 4.73
CA SER A 424 22.49 21.08 5.52
C SER A 424 20.99 21.21 5.27
N ASP A 425 20.54 21.02 4.04
CA ASP A 425 19.13 21.01 3.67
C ASP A 425 18.43 19.79 4.28
N LEU A 426 19.05 18.61 4.21
CA LEU A 426 18.52 17.39 4.85
C LEU A 426 18.40 17.53 6.37
N LYS A 427 19.38 18.19 7.01
CA LYS A 427 19.32 18.52 8.44
C LYS A 427 18.14 19.45 8.75
N LEU A 428 17.96 20.50 7.96
CA LEU A 428 16.85 21.44 8.12
C LEU A 428 15.50 20.74 7.93
N MET A 429 15.35 19.93 6.89
CA MET A 429 14.14 19.11 6.66
C MET A 429 13.86 18.21 7.87
N THR A 430 14.89 17.57 8.42
CA THR A 430 14.75 16.71 9.60
C THR A 430 14.36 17.52 10.85
N GLN A 431 14.95 18.69 11.07
CA GLN A 431 14.59 19.59 12.18
C GLN A 431 13.13 20.05 12.09
N VAL A 432 12.70 20.46 10.90
CA VAL A 432 11.33 20.88 10.63
C VAL A 432 10.36 19.73 10.89
N PHE A 433 10.66 18.52 10.40
CA PHE A 433 9.88 17.30 10.68
C PHE A 433 9.77 16.97 12.18
N ILE A 434 10.87 17.12 12.93
CA ILE A 434 10.86 16.93 14.39
C ILE A 434 9.96 17.97 15.07
N SER A 435 10.05 19.23 14.66
CA SER A 435 9.34 20.34 15.30
C SER A 435 7.83 20.36 15.02
N LYS A 436 7.41 19.79 13.89
CA LYS A 436 6.03 19.85 13.35
C LYS A 436 5.48 21.28 13.15
N GLN A 437 6.31 22.32 13.23
CA GLN A 437 5.88 23.71 13.04
C GLN A 437 5.76 24.09 11.57
N ARG A 438 6.49 23.40 10.69
CA ARG A 438 6.51 23.59 9.23
C ARG A 438 6.60 22.22 8.55
N ASN A 439 6.42 22.20 7.24
CA ASN A 439 6.54 20.96 6.46
C ASN A 439 7.93 20.84 5.80
N PRO A 440 8.56 19.66 5.77
CA PRO A 440 9.87 19.48 5.12
C PRO A 440 9.90 19.88 3.63
N ILE A 441 8.76 19.76 2.94
CA ILE A 441 8.60 20.22 1.54
C ILE A 441 8.90 21.73 1.37
N GLU A 442 8.71 22.55 2.42
CA GLU A 442 9.04 23.97 2.39
C GLU A 442 10.54 24.23 2.20
N VAL A 443 11.41 23.30 2.60
CA VAL A 443 12.85 23.41 2.35
C VAL A 443 13.14 23.29 0.86
N ILE A 444 12.44 22.38 0.16
CA ILE A 444 12.53 22.27 -1.30
C ILE A 444 11.99 23.53 -1.96
N LYS A 445 10.83 24.04 -1.51
CA LYS A 445 10.26 25.31 -1.98
C LYS A 445 11.23 26.48 -1.80
N LYS A 446 11.91 26.57 -0.66
CA LYS A 446 12.94 27.58 -0.40
C LYS A 446 14.06 27.50 -1.45
N LYS A 447 14.61 26.31 -1.69
CA LYS A 447 15.69 26.09 -2.68
C LYS A 447 15.24 26.40 -4.10
N TYR A 448 13.99 26.09 -4.42
CA TYR A 448 13.37 26.46 -5.70
C TYR A 448 13.30 27.98 -5.88
N ILE A 449 12.81 28.72 -4.88
CA ILE A 449 12.75 30.20 -4.94
C ILE A 449 14.14 30.82 -5.08
N GLU A 450 15.14 30.30 -4.36
CA GLU A 450 16.54 30.73 -4.49
C GLU A 450 17.08 30.49 -5.90
N PHE A 451 16.76 29.35 -6.50
CA PHE A 451 17.15 29.02 -7.87
C PHE A 451 16.49 29.93 -8.90
N ILE A 452 15.17 30.14 -8.82
CA ILE A 452 14.44 31.02 -9.76
C ILE A 452 14.94 32.46 -9.70
N ARG A 453 15.27 32.98 -8.51
CA ARG A 453 15.88 34.31 -8.36
C ARG A 453 17.26 34.44 -9.01
N ALA A 454 17.98 33.34 -9.17
CA ALA A 454 19.27 33.33 -9.85
C ALA A 454 19.13 33.17 -11.38
N CYS A 455 17.96 32.78 -11.85
CA CYS A 455 17.67 32.65 -13.26
C CYS A 455 17.36 34.01 -13.91
N PRO A 456 17.70 34.19 -15.19
CA PRO A 456 17.34 35.41 -15.91
C PRO A 456 15.82 35.55 -16.03
N SER A 457 15.34 36.78 -15.92
CA SER A 457 13.92 37.14 -16.02
C SER A 457 13.31 36.79 -17.38
#